data_AF-A0A495AFR6-F1
#
_entry.id   AF-A0A495AFR6-F1
#
_cell.length_a   1.000
_cell.length_b   1.000
_cell.length_c   1.000
_cell.angle_alpha   90.00
_cell.angle_beta   90.00
_cell.angle_gamma   90.00
#
_symmetry.space_group_name_H-M   'P 1'
#
loop_
_entity.id
_entity.type
_entity.pdbx_description
1 polymer ?
#
loop_
_entity_poly.entity_id
_entity_poly.type
_entity_poly.pdbx_seq_one_letter_code
_entity_poly.pdbx_strand_id
1 'polypeptide(L)'
;MAMTHDELCLRAARFLQSNGFGVAFHDRFRAYSGTGELPDAIGFRNGVSCLIEVKCSRSDFFADKKKHFRIDPSVGMGDWRFFMCEPGIITPEDLPEGWGLLHVKGNRVMRIHGWPPNTYWYYQKPFMGNKQAECDFMYSALRRMVVRGHFNEIYDGLPVTTSGEAL
;
A
#
# COMPACT_ATOMS: atom_id res chain seq x y z
N MET A 1 -17.01 13.04 12.13
CA MET A 1 -16.48 11.90 12.89
C MET A 1 -15.09 11.63 12.39
N ALA A 2 -14.14 11.29 13.28
CA ALA A 2 -12.80 10.86 12.88
C ALA A 2 -12.88 9.53 12.13
N MET A 3 -12.02 9.32 11.14
CA MET A 3 -11.99 8.09 10.35
C MET A 3 -11.41 6.94 11.16
N THR A 4 -12.05 5.78 11.04
CA THR A 4 -11.54 4.54 11.64
C THR A 4 -10.33 4.02 10.87
N HIS A 5 -9.53 3.17 11.53
CA HIS A 5 -8.38 2.52 10.90
C HIS A 5 -8.80 1.70 9.67
N ASP A 6 -9.80 0.83 9.81
CA ASP A 6 -10.35 0.02 8.72
C ASP A 6 -10.79 0.87 7.51
N GLU A 7 -11.45 2.00 7.74
CA GLU A 7 -11.86 2.90 6.66
C GLU A 7 -10.65 3.48 5.92
N LEU A 8 -9.60 3.85 6.65
CA LEU A 8 -8.35 4.33 6.06
C LEU A 8 -7.64 3.21 5.28
N CYS A 9 -7.58 1.98 5.80
CA CYS A 9 -6.97 0.83 5.10
C CYS A 9 -7.66 0.56 3.76
N LEU A 10 -9.00 0.53 3.75
CA LEU A 10 -9.79 0.37 2.53
C LEU A 10 -9.54 1.51 1.53
N ARG A 11 -9.44 2.76 2.01
CA ARG A 11 -9.13 3.92 1.17
C ARG A 11 -7.70 3.87 0.62
N ALA A 12 -6.74 3.40 1.40
CA ALA A 12 -5.35 3.24 0.98
C ALA A 12 -5.23 2.23 -0.16
N ALA A 13 -5.83 1.04 -0.03
CA ALA A 13 -5.83 0.05 -1.10
C ALA A 13 -6.54 0.54 -2.38
N ARG A 14 -7.71 1.19 -2.24
CA ARG A 14 -8.40 1.80 -3.39
C ARG A 14 -7.58 2.89 -4.05
N PHE A 15 -6.93 3.74 -3.26
CA PHE A 15 -6.06 4.78 -3.77
C PHE A 15 -4.89 4.19 -4.57
N LEU A 16 -4.26 3.12 -4.10
CA LEU A 16 -3.25 2.39 -4.86
C LEU A 16 -3.81 1.88 -6.20
N GLN A 17 -4.96 1.21 -6.19
CA GLN A 17 -5.61 0.70 -7.42
C GLN A 17 -5.89 1.81 -8.43
N SER A 18 -6.46 2.94 -7.99
CA SER A 18 -6.73 4.11 -8.84
C SER A 18 -5.46 4.82 -9.33
N ASN A 19 -4.28 4.43 -8.85
CA ASN A 19 -2.98 4.98 -9.26
C ASN A 19 -2.08 3.93 -9.94
N GLY A 20 -2.67 2.90 -10.52
CA GLY A 20 -1.96 1.95 -11.39
C GLY A 20 -1.32 0.77 -10.67
N PHE A 21 -1.61 0.58 -9.37
CA PHE A 21 -1.26 -0.65 -8.66
C PHE A 21 -2.38 -1.67 -8.84
N GLY A 22 -2.33 -2.42 -9.96
CA GLY A 22 -3.39 -3.34 -10.37
C GLY A 22 -3.66 -4.48 -9.39
N VAL A 23 -2.69 -4.83 -8.54
CA VAL A 23 -2.87 -5.76 -7.42
C VAL A 23 -2.62 -4.98 -6.13
N ALA A 24 -3.63 -4.87 -5.27
CA ALA A 24 -3.48 -4.21 -3.98
C ALA A 24 -4.24 -4.97 -2.89
N PHE A 25 -3.64 -5.00 -1.71
CA PHE A 25 -4.19 -5.62 -0.50
C PHE A 25 -4.36 -4.55 0.58
N HIS A 26 -5.35 -4.76 1.44
CA HIS A 26 -5.51 -4.01 2.69
C HIS A 26 -5.41 -4.97 3.88
N ASP A 27 -5.28 -4.41 5.08
CA ASP A 27 -5.14 -5.03 6.40
C ASP A 27 -5.92 -6.34 6.67
N ARG A 28 -7.12 -6.53 6.12
CA ARG A 28 -7.91 -7.78 6.31
C ARG A 28 -7.25 -8.98 5.65
N PHE A 29 -6.40 -8.76 4.65
CA PHE A 29 -5.57 -9.80 4.07
C PHE A 29 -4.31 -10.00 4.93
N ARG A 30 -4.30 -11.08 5.70
CA ARG A 30 -3.15 -11.47 6.51
C ARG A 30 -2.37 -12.59 5.82
N ALA A 31 -1.11 -12.35 5.50
CA ALA A 31 -0.17 -13.34 5.02
C ALA A 31 0.93 -13.56 6.06
N TYR A 32 1.53 -14.76 6.04
CA TYR A 32 2.76 -14.97 6.78
C TYR A 32 3.92 -14.40 5.95
N SER A 33 4.73 -13.55 6.55
CA SER A 33 5.99 -13.05 5.97
C SER A 33 7.13 -13.39 6.91
N GLY A 34 8.31 -13.70 6.39
CA GLY A 34 9.48 -14.05 7.21
C GLY A 34 9.89 -12.96 8.22
N THR A 35 9.48 -11.71 8.00
CA THR A 35 9.75 -10.57 8.90
C THR A 35 8.59 -10.23 9.83
N GLY A 36 7.41 -10.83 9.60
CA GLY A 36 6.19 -10.53 10.35
C GLY A 36 5.57 -9.16 10.05
N GLU A 37 6.06 -8.42 9.05
CA GLU A 37 5.42 -7.16 8.63
C GLU A 37 4.07 -7.46 7.99
N LEU A 38 3.04 -6.75 8.48
CA LEU A 38 1.68 -6.75 7.98
C LEU A 38 1.33 -5.29 7.66
N PRO A 39 1.26 -4.90 6.37
CA PRO A 39 0.99 -3.54 5.98
C PRO A 39 -0.50 -3.24 6.06
N ASP A 40 -0.84 -1.99 6.37
CA ASP A 40 -2.23 -1.52 6.36
C ASP A 40 -2.79 -1.52 4.93
N ALA A 41 -1.96 -1.17 3.95
CA ALA A 41 -2.15 -1.51 2.54
C ALA A 41 -0.83 -1.68 1.79
N ILE A 42 -0.82 -2.56 0.79
CA ILE A 42 0.31 -2.71 -0.13
C ILE A 42 -0.19 -2.94 -1.55
N GLY A 43 0.42 -2.24 -2.50
CA GLY A 43 0.09 -2.29 -3.91
C GLY A 43 1.28 -2.71 -4.75
N PHE A 44 1.01 -3.46 -5.81
CA PHE A 44 1.98 -3.93 -6.78
C PHE A 44 1.61 -3.47 -8.18
N ARG A 45 2.62 -2.97 -8.88
CA ARG A 45 2.62 -2.71 -10.32
C ARG A 45 3.93 -3.27 -10.91
N ASN A 46 4.06 -3.28 -12.23
CA ASN A 46 5.22 -3.90 -12.87
C ASN A 46 6.56 -3.40 -12.28
N GLY A 47 7.29 -4.29 -11.61
CA GLY A 47 8.59 -4.02 -11.00
C GLY A 47 8.58 -3.04 -9.82
N VAL A 48 7.43 -2.65 -9.26
CA VAL A 48 7.36 -1.65 -8.18
C VAL A 48 6.28 -2.03 -7.15
N SER A 49 6.64 -1.95 -5.86
CA SER A 49 5.72 -2.07 -4.74
C SER A 49 5.55 -0.74 -4.01
N CYS A 50 4.36 -0.48 -3.48
CA CYS A 50 4.06 0.70 -2.66
C CYS A 50 3.28 0.29 -1.42
N LEU A 51 3.86 0.57 -0.26
CA LEU A 51 3.28 0.31 1.04
C LEU A 51 2.67 1.60 1.60
N ILE A 52 1.47 1.51 2.15
CA ILE A 52 0.81 2.61 2.86
C ILE A 52 0.51 2.15 4.28
N GLU A 53 1.03 2.88 5.27
CA GLU A 53 0.65 2.76 6.68
C GLU A 53 -0.35 3.84 7.04
N VAL A 54 -1.49 3.45 7.58
CA VAL A 54 -2.49 4.39 8.05
C VAL A 54 -2.23 4.76 9.50
N LYS A 55 -2.48 6.01 9.88
CA LYS A 55 -2.37 6.47 11.27
C LYS A 55 -3.61 7.25 11.70
N CYS A 56 -4.23 6.81 12.80
CA CYS A 56 -5.44 7.44 13.35
C CYS A 56 -5.12 8.50 14.44
N SER A 57 -3.88 8.54 14.93
CA SER A 57 -3.46 9.50 15.97
C SER A 57 -1.95 9.75 15.94
N ARG A 58 -1.49 10.85 16.57
CA ARG A 58 -0.05 11.11 16.72
C ARG A 58 0.66 10.04 17.54
N SER A 59 0.00 9.53 18.58
CA SER A 59 0.52 8.44 19.41
C SER A 59 0.71 7.14 18.62
N ASP A 60 -0.21 6.83 17.71
CA ASP A 60 -0.12 5.68 16.82
C ASP A 60 1.07 5.81 15.86
N PHE A 61 1.30 7.02 15.32
CA PHE A 61 2.49 7.32 14.53
C PHE A 61 3.80 7.12 15.32
N PHE A 62 3.88 7.55 16.57
CA PHE A 62 5.08 7.35 17.39
C PHE A 62 5.33 5.90 17.78
N ALA A 63 4.26 5.11 17.97
CA ALA A 63 4.39 3.68 18.23
C ALA A 63 4.95 2.93 17.01
N ASP A 64 4.55 3.33 15.80
CA ASP A 64 5.02 2.72 14.54
C ASP A 64 6.54 2.78 14.37
N LYS A 65 7.16 3.90 14.77
CA LYS A 65 8.62 4.12 14.69
C LYS A 65 9.46 3.05 15.42
N LYS A 66 8.86 2.33 16.37
CA LYS A 66 9.54 1.31 17.18
C LYS A 66 9.54 -0.08 16.54
N LYS A 67 8.80 -0.29 15.45
CA LYS A 67 8.74 -1.58 14.74
C LYS A 67 10.11 -1.88 14.13
N HIS A 68 10.57 -3.13 14.21
CA HIS A 68 11.92 -3.51 13.77
C HIS A 68 12.18 -3.18 12.29
N PHE A 69 11.19 -3.37 11.42
CA PHE A 69 11.25 -3.04 9.99
C PHE A 69 11.08 -1.55 9.66
N ARG A 70 10.88 -0.71 10.69
CA ARG A 70 11.00 0.75 10.60
C ARG A 70 12.37 1.23 11.07
N ILE A 71 13.02 0.47 11.96
CA ILE A 71 14.39 0.71 12.45
C ILE A 71 15.41 0.23 11.40
N ASP A 72 15.19 -0.93 10.80
CA ASP A 72 15.94 -1.45 9.66
C ASP A 72 15.04 -1.45 8.42
N PRO A 73 15.12 -0.42 7.56
CA PRO A 73 14.33 -0.35 6.34
C PRO A 73 14.59 -1.51 5.37
N SER A 74 15.72 -2.21 5.44
CA SER A 74 16.09 -3.27 4.50
C SER A 74 15.22 -4.53 4.65
N VAL A 75 14.64 -4.74 5.82
CA VAL A 75 13.72 -5.86 6.08
C VAL A 75 12.25 -5.50 5.85
N GLY A 76 11.94 -4.22 5.61
CA GLY A 76 10.58 -3.73 5.33
C GLY A 76 10.16 -3.85 3.86
N MET A 77 8.88 -4.08 3.62
CA MET A 77 8.25 -4.12 2.30
C MET A 77 8.05 -2.73 1.70
N GLY A 78 7.79 -2.69 0.39
CA GLY A 78 7.51 -1.46 -0.35
C GLY A 78 8.79 -0.77 -0.81
N ASP A 79 8.95 -0.64 -2.12
CA ASP A 79 9.95 0.23 -2.74
C ASP A 79 9.64 1.71 -2.47
N TRP A 80 8.36 2.00 -2.37
CA TRP A 80 7.81 3.29 -1.95
C TRP A 80 6.96 3.08 -0.70
N ARG A 81 7.03 4.06 0.21
CA ARG A 81 6.37 3.97 1.51
C ARG A 81 5.70 5.29 1.84
N PHE A 82 4.44 5.22 2.22
CA PHE A 82 3.64 6.40 2.55
C PHE A 82 2.93 6.22 3.88
N PHE A 83 2.81 7.31 4.64
CA PHE A 83 1.79 7.39 5.67
C PHE A 83 0.49 7.94 5.08
N MET A 84 -0.65 7.47 5.59
CA MET A 84 -1.97 8.01 5.30
C MET A 84 -2.72 8.33 6.59
N CYS A 85 -3.19 9.56 6.74
CA CYS A 85 -3.92 9.97 7.95
C CYS A 85 -4.90 11.12 7.66
N GLU A 86 -5.76 11.46 8.61
CA GLU A 86 -6.47 12.74 8.55
C GLU A 86 -5.49 13.93 8.74
N PRO A 87 -5.78 15.12 8.20
CA PRO A 87 -4.94 16.30 8.40
C PRO A 87 -4.67 16.61 9.88
N GLY A 88 -3.44 17.01 10.19
CA GLY A 88 -3.01 17.38 11.55
C GLY A 88 -2.40 16.24 12.38
N ILE A 89 -2.51 14.99 11.92
CA ILE A 89 -1.87 13.84 12.59
C ILE A 89 -0.37 13.78 12.26
N ILE A 90 -0.02 13.79 10.98
CA ILE A 90 1.37 13.79 10.50
C ILE A 90 1.56 14.99 9.58
N THR A 91 2.67 15.70 9.75
CA THR A 91 3.13 16.75 8.83
C THR A 91 4.38 16.29 8.08
N PRO A 92 4.76 16.93 6.96
CA PRO A 92 5.97 16.56 6.21
C PRO A 92 7.25 16.56 7.07
N GLU A 93 7.33 17.45 8.06
CA GLU A 93 8.49 17.58 8.96
C GLU A 93 8.63 16.40 9.93
N ASP A 94 7.56 15.62 10.12
CA ASP A 94 7.57 14.43 10.96
C ASP A 94 8.15 13.19 10.25
N LEU A 95 8.21 13.23 8.92
CA LEU A 95 8.45 12.06 8.06
C LEU A 95 9.89 11.56 8.18
N PRO A 96 10.09 10.24 8.31
CA PRO A 96 11.40 9.65 8.05
C PRO A 96 11.83 9.89 6.59
N GLU A 97 13.14 9.94 6.35
CA GLU A 97 13.68 10.12 5.01
C GLU A 97 13.14 9.06 4.04
N GLY A 98 12.80 9.49 2.81
CA GLY A 98 12.25 8.63 1.76
C GLY A 98 10.76 8.31 1.88
N TRP A 99 10.12 8.58 3.02
CA TRP A 99 8.68 8.37 3.18
C TRP A 99 7.87 9.52 2.59
N GLY A 100 6.73 9.19 1.99
CA GLY A 100 5.74 10.17 1.58
C GLY A 100 4.55 10.28 2.54
N LEU A 101 3.68 11.25 2.28
CA LEU A 101 2.50 11.54 3.10
C LEU A 101 1.27 11.79 2.24
N LEU A 102 0.19 11.13 2.63
CA LEU A 102 -1.15 11.29 2.08
C LEU A 102 -2.09 11.75 3.20
N HIS A 103 -2.91 12.76 2.92
CA HIS A 103 -3.99 13.13 3.83
C HIS A 103 -5.34 12.71 3.27
N VAL A 104 -6.25 12.34 4.16
CA VAL A 104 -7.63 11.99 3.81
C VAL A 104 -8.58 13.04 4.38
N LYS A 105 -9.36 13.69 3.52
CA LYS A 105 -10.39 14.66 3.93
C LYS A 105 -11.69 14.40 3.19
N GLY A 106 -12.77 14.10 3.91
CA GLY A 106 -14.03 13.70 3.30
C GLY A 106 -13.85 12.42 2.49
N ASN A 107 -14.08 12.43 1.17
CA ASN A 107 -13.83 11.29 0.28
C ASN A 107 -12.56 11.43 -0.57
N ARG A 108 -11.76 12.47 -0.33
CA ARG A 108 -10.58 12.78 -1.14
C ARG A 108 -9.29 12.37 -0.42
N VAL A 109 -8.40 11.71 -1.17
CA VAL A 109 -7.01 11.52 -0.79
C VAL A 109 -6.18 12.62 -1.43
N MET A 110 -5.39 13.33 -0.63
CA MET A 110 -4.53 14.44 -1.01
C MET A 110 -3.08 14.00 -0.93
N ARG A 111 -2.31 14.23 -1.98
CA ARG A 111 -0.87 13.94 -2.04
C ARG A 111 -0.12 15.12 -1.41
N ILE A 112 0.36 14.94 -0.18
CA ILE A 112 0.96 16.03 0.60
C ILE A 112 2.47 16.08 0.38
N HIS A 113 3.13 14.92 0.40
CA HIS A 113 4.58 14.84 0.25
C HIS A 113 5.00 13.54 -0.44
N GLY A 114 6.06 13.60 -1.24
CA GLY A 114 6.76 12.42 -1.77
C GLY A 114 6.04 11.61 -2.85
N TRP A 115 4.80 11.94 -3.24
CA TRP A 115 4.09 11.20 -4.29
C TRP A 115 4.67 11.53 -5.68
N PRO A 116 5.31 10.57 -6.37
CA PRO A 116 6.12 10.89 -7.54
C PRO A 116 5.30 10.92 -8.85
N PRO A 117 5.82 11.60 -9.91
CA PRO A 117 5.33 11.42 -11.27
C PRO A 117 5.47 9.98 -11.78
N ASN A 118 4.73 9.60 -12.83
CA ASN A 118 4.58 8.19 -13.22
C ASN A 118 5.90 7.47 -13.59
N THR A 119 6.86 8.16 -14.19
CA THR A 119 8.15 7.59 -14.61
C THR A 119 9.08 7.32 -13.43
N TYR A 120 8.97 8.09 -12.35
CA TYR A 120 9.92 8.06 -11.24
C TYR A 120 9.80 6.80 -10.38
N TRP A 121 8.59 6.26 -10.27
CA TRP A 121 8.31 5.00 -9.59
C TRP A 121 9.28 3.85 -9.92
N TYR A 122 9.78 3.78 -11.15
CA TYR A 122 10.63 2.69 -11.61
C TYR A 122 12.12 2.91 -11.29
N TYR A 123 12.59 4.16 -11.24
CA TYR A 123 14.03 4.49 -11.21
C TYR A 123 14.49 5.31 -10.01
N GLN A 124 13.56 5.95 -9.27
CA GLN A 124 13.88 6.81 -8.12
C GLN A 124 13.27 6.26 -6.83
N LYS A 125 13.31 4.93 -6.67
CA LYS A 125 12.78 4.26 -5.49
C LYS A 125 13.60 4.68 -4.25
N PRO A 126 12.96 5.23 -3.20
CA PRO A 126 13.69 5.57 -1.98
C PRO A 126 14.17 4.33 -1.21
N PHE A 127 13.49 3.20 -1.40
CA PHE A 127 13.81 1.94 -0.73
C PHE A 127 13.96 0.79 -1.72
N MET A 128 14.72 -0.22 -1.32
CA MET A 128 14.60 -1.57 -1.86
C MET A 128 13.68 -2.35 -0.94
N GLY A 129 12.42 -2.55 -1.36
CA GLY A 129 11.46 -3.31 -0.56
C GLY A 129 11.90 -4.76 -0.38
N ASN A 130 11.56 -5.38 0.75
CA ASN A 130 11.80 -6.79 1.00
C ASN A 130 11.00 -7.67 0.02
N LYS A 131 11.65 -8.05 -1.08
CA LYS A 131 11.01 -8.78 -2.19
C LYS A 131 10.55 -10.18 -1.81
N GLN A 132 11.20 -10.82 -0.84
CA GLN A 132 10.73 -12.11 -0.37
C GLN A 132 9.40 -11.98 0.36
N ALA A 133 9.28 -11.04 1.30
CA ALA A 133 8.02 -10.80 2.01
C ALA A 133 6.88 -10.37 1.07
N GLU A 134 7.19 -9.57 0.05
CA GLU A 134 6.25 -9.18 -1.01
C GLU A 134 5.77 -10.40 -1.83
N CYS A 135 6.69 -11.29 -2.22
CA CYS A 135 6.37 -12.55 -2.87
C CYS A 135 5.52 -13.47 -1.99
N ASP A 136 5.79 -13.53 -0.68
CA ASP A 136 5.01 -14.31 0.27
C ASP A 136 3.55 -13.81 0.33
N PHE A 137 3.34 -12.48 0.26
CA PHE A 137 2.02 -11.86 0.14
C PHE A 137 1.29 -12.28 -1.14
N MET A 138 1.95 -12.15 -2.29
CA MET A 138 1.37 -12.53 -3.58
C MET A 138 1.08 -14.04 -3.66
N TYR A 139 2.02 -14.87 -3.22
CA TYR A 139 1.85 -16.32 -3.12
C TYR A 139 0.65 -16.67 -2.23
N SER A 140 0.55 -16.04 -1.06
CA SER A 140 -0.57 -16.25 -0.13
C SER A 140 -1.92 -15.87 -0.74
N ALA A 141 -1.96 -14.89 -1.64
CA ALA A 141 -3.17 -14.50 -2.36
C ALA A 141 -3.52 -15.53 -3.45
N LEU A 142 -2.55 -15.89 -4.30
CA LEU A 142 -2.73 -16.88 -5.37
C LEU A 142 -3.10 -18.26 -4.81
N ARG A 143 -2.48 -18.68 -3.70
CA ARG A 143 -2.82 -19.94 -3.02
C ARG A 143 -4.28 -19.97 -2.57
N ARG A 144 -4.84 -18.85 -2.12
CA ARG A 144 -6.27 -18.77 -1.78
C ARG A 144 -7.15 -18.89 -3.01
N MET A 145 -6.73 -18.36 -4.15
CA MET A 145 -7.44 -18.57 -5.43
C MET A 145 -7.42 -20.04 -5.85
N VAL A 146 -6.30 -20.75 -5.63
CA VAL A 146 -6.21 -22.20 -5.86
C VAL A 146 -7.19 -22.96 -4.96
N VAL A 147 -7.15 -22.68 -3.65
CA VAL A 147 -8.02 -23.36 -2.67
C VAL A 147 -9.50 -23.08 -2.93
N ARG A 148 -9.84 -21.90 -3.42
CA ARG A 148 -11.22 -21.51 -3.76
C ARG A 148 -11.67 -21.92 -5.16
N GLY A 149 -10.79 -22.53 -5.97
CA GLY A 149 -11.12 -23.00 -7.32
C GLY A 149 -11.17 -21.90 -8.40
N HIS A 150 -10.72 -20.68 -8.09
CA HIS A 150 -10.71 -19.54 -9.02
C HIS A 150 -9.38 -19.37 -9.76
N PHE A 151 -8.36 -20.19 -9.45
CA PHE A 151 -7.03 -20.00 -10.02
C PHE A 151 -6.97 -20.18 -11.54
N ASN A 152 -7.79 -21.07 -12.11
CA ASN A 152 -7.76 -21.33 -13.54
C ASN A 152 -8.26 -20.15 -14.40
N GLU A 153 -8.96 -19.17 -13.80
CA GLU A 153 -9.42 -17.95 -14.49
C GLU A 153 -8.27 -17.10 -15.02
N ILE A 154 -7.03 -17.29 -14.53
CA ILE A 154 -5.85 -16.56 -15.03
C ILE A 154 -5.51 -16.89 -16.49
N TYR A 155 -6.00 -18.02 -17.02
CA TYR A 155 -5.76 -18.45 -18.40
C TYR A 155 -6.75 -17.85 -19.40
N ASP A 156 -7.85 -17.24 -18.92
CA ASP A 156 -8.95 -16.74 -19.77
C ASP A 156 -8.66 -15.35 -20.36
N GLY A 157 -7.46 -14.80 -20.13
CA GLY A 157 -7.08 -13.46 -20.53
C GLY A 157 -7.73 -12.37 -19.67
N LEU A 158 -7.44 -11.10 -19.97
CA LEU A 158 -8.07 -9.97 -19.27
C LEU A 158 -9.43 -9.64 -19.90
N PRO A 159 -10.49 -9.41 -19.11
CA PRO A 159 -11.76 -8.95 -19.65
C PRO A 159 -11.61 -7.65 -20.44
N VAL A 160 -12.19 -7.60 -21.65
CA VAL A 160 -12.25 -6.36 -22.43
C VAL A 160 -13.24 -5.43 -21.76
N THR A 161 -12.76 -4.32 -21.21
CA THR A 161 -13.65 -3.30 -20.67
C THR A 161 -14.20 -2.48 -21.83
N THR A 162 -15.47 -2.68 -22.20
CA THR A 162 -16.15 -1.84 -23.19
C THR A 162 -16.44 -0.48 -22.56
N SER A 163 -15.45 0.40 -22.50
CA SER A 163 -15.65 1.78 -22.09
C SER A 163 -16.32 2.54 -23.25
N GLY A 164 -17.66 2.57 -23.28
CA GLY A 164 -18.36 3.28 -24.35
C GLY A 164 -19.89 3.17 -24.36
N GLU A 165 -20.58 3.39 -23.24
CA GLU A 165 -21.97 3.88 -23.27
C GLU A 165 -22.18 4.90 -22.13
N ALA A 166 -21.90 6.16 -22.43
CA ALA A 166 -22.47 7.29 -21.72
C ALA A 166 -23.47 7.94 -22.70
N LEU A 167 -24.76 7.82 -22.40
CA LEU A 167 -25.80 8.72 -22.89
C LEU A 167 -25.90 9.92 -21.96
#